data_AF-A0A934DGY8-F1
#
_entry.id   AF-A0A934DGY8-F1
#
_cell.length_a   1.000
_cell.length_b   1.000
_cell.length_c   1.000
_cell.angle_alpha   90.00
_cell.angle_beta   90.00
_cell.angle_gamma   90.00
#
_symmetry.space_group_name_H-M   'P 1'
#
loop_
_entity.id
_entity.type
_entity.pdbx_description
1 polymer ?
#
loop_
_entity_poly.entity_id
_entity_poly.type
_entity_poly.pdbx_seq_one_letter_code
_entity_poly.pdbx_strand_id
1 'polypeptide(L)'
;MKRDSEYQNIQLLMLLVVLAMLSRLCSVEAKAQTDTVNVPGYFQSGGMEGTLNTAVTAAINDSTISNKVFKLKQFEWYVLNASITIPQGKHLTIVADEPGTTQESAPPQILWSAAGGITTLYNFNCFGDITLKNVWLLYATTAGTQTSTSLRIQESLDSIHGQHATFEGVLFDYSVRGTDGSGAVSVTSKHFRGKFTNCYFRNCADSRFENYGRAISFPFQSTGWHIDSLTFDNCTFANMGYVQNQEGGEYADFVRYNHCTFVNTMMFTLQSGWWHWLSISNSVFVNAHMMGDFPAQRLPGEQPYGGTISIDSVARFGFPVPFTDVNRHILFTHSSYEIQDWLRDYMAHGDLCFPDSAYRPHPQPMMNARALSFFDAVVNGQKVFPFMNRAQLHDYVDPGFVFAPTNRTGIKRFLYYKWCGGGR
;
A
#
# COMPACT_ATOMS: atom_id res chain seq x y z
N MET A 1 -53.60 23.15 50.54
CA MET A 1 -52.93 22.10 51.32
C MET A 1 -52.68 20.80 50.54
N LYS A 2 -53.66 19.99 50.11
CA LYS A 2 -53.34 18.76 49.33
C LYS A 2 -52.76 19.02 47.93
N ARG A 3 -53.18 20.09 47.25
CA ARG A 3 -52.64 20.48 45.93
C ARG A 3 -51.19 20.95 45.99
N ASP A 4 -50.77 21.60 47.08
CA ASP A 4 -49.43 22.19 47.19
C ASP A 4 -48.32 21.12 47.33
N SER A 5 -48.61 19.98 47.97
CA SER A 5 -47.63 18.88 48.08
C SER A 5 -47.45 18.12 46.75
N GLU A 6 -48.49 18.04 45.92
CA GLU A 6 -48.37 17.42 44.59
C GLU A 6 -47.50 18.27 43.65
N TYR A 7 -47.64 19.60 43.69
CA TYR A 7 -46.77 20.49 42.92
C TYR A 7 -45.30 20.43 43.35
N GLN A 8 -45.03 20.31 44.66
CA GLN A 8 -43.65 20.15 45.13
C GLN A 8 -43.02 18.82 44.69
N ASN A 9 -43.79 17.73 44.70
CA ASN A 9 -43.30 16.43 44.25
C ASN A 9 -43.03 16.41 42.74
N ILE A 10 -43.87 17.07 41.94
CA ILE A 10 -43.66 17.20 40.48
C ILE A 10 -42.42 18.06 40.17
N GLN A 11 -42.22 19.15 40.91
CA GLN A 11 -41.02 19.99 40.75
C GLN A 11 -39.74 19.25 41.14
N LEU A 12 -39.77 18.46 42.21
CA LEU A 12 -38.62 17.65 42.64
C LEU A 12 -38.28 16.56 41.62
N LEU A 13 -39.31 15.91 41.05
CA LEU A 13 -39.14 14.90 40.02
C LEU A 13 -38.58 15.51 38.72
N MET A 14 -39.07 16.68 38.30
CA MET A 14 -38.52 17.39 37.14
C MET A 14 -37.06 17.80 37.37
N LEU A 15 -36.71 18.28 38.57
CA LEU A 15 -35.34 18.65 38.91
C LEU A 15 -34.40 17.42 38.85
N LEU A 16 -34.83 16.27 39.38
CA LEU A 16 -34.09 15.01 39.33
C LEU A 16 -33.90 14.51 37.89
N VAL A 17 -34.94 14.61 37.05
CA VAL A 17 -34.87 14.23 35.63
C VAL A 17 -33.93 15.16 34.86
N VAL A 18 -33.97 16.47 35.13
CA VAL A 18 -33.05 17.45 34.52
C VAL A 18 -31.61 17.21 34.97
N LEU A 19 -31.35 16.90 36.25
CA LEU A 19 -30.02 16.52 36.76
C LEU A 19 -29.51 15.21 36.16
N ALA A 20 -30.38 14.21 35.98
CA ALA A 20 -30.03 12.95 35.34
C ALA A 20 -29.77 13.08 33.83
N MET A 21 -30.45 14.02 33.15
CA MET A 21 -30.16 14.36 31.75
C MET A 21 -28.88 15.19 31.63
N LEU A 22 -28.65 16.15 32.54
CA LEU A 22 -27.41 16.93 32.59
C LEU A 22 -26.19 16.08 32.91
N SER A 23 -26.30 15.04 33.74
CA SER A 23 -25.19 14.11 34.01
C SER A 23 -24.85 13.21 32.81
N ARG A 24 -25.85 12.86 31.99
CA ARG A 24 -25.63 12.18 30.69
C ARG A 24 -25.08 13.11 29.60
N LEU A 25 -25.42 14.39 29.63
CA LEU A 25 -24.88 15.40 28.71
C LEU A 25 -23.48 15.90 29.12
N CYS A 26 -23.15 15.86 30.42
CA CYS A 26 -21.82 16.14 30.95
C CYS A 26 -20.90 14.91 30.97
N SER A 27 -21.36 13.78 30.43
CA SER A 27 -20.47 12.72 29.92
C SER A 27 -19.79 13.22 28.65
N VAL A 28 -19.14 14.37 28.74
CA VAL A 28 -18.15 14.81 27.79
C VAL A 28 -17.15 13.67 27.77
N GLU A 29 -17.07 12.95 26.65
CA GLU A 29 -15.91 12.15 26.34
C GLU A 29 -14.72 13.08 26.60
N ALA A 30 -14.04 12.87 27.74
CA ALA A 30 -12.76 13.49 27.97
C ALA A 30 -11.93 13.01 26.80
N LYS A 31 -11.81 13.83 25.74
CA LYS A 31 -10.88 13.58 24.66
C LYS A 31 -9.55 13.48 25.36
N ALA A 32 -9.09 12.25 25.56
CA ALA A 32 -7.83 11.97 26.21
C ALA A 32 -6.81 12.84 25.49
N GLN A 33 -6.28 13.83 26.21
CA GLN A 33 -5.26 14.73 25.67
C GLN A 33 -4.15 13.83 25.16
N THR A 34 -3.90 13.86 23.85
CA THR A 34 -2.92 12.98 23.26
C THR A 34 -1.55 13.50 23.65
N ASP A 35 -0.83 12.71 24.45
CA ASP A 35 0.47 13.08 24.98
C ASP A 35 1.53 12.93 23.89
N THR A 36 2.26 14.00 23.60
CA THR A 36 3.37 13.95 22.65
C THR A 36 4.64 13.47 23.34
N VAL A 37 5.27 12.43 22.78
CA VAL A 37 6.59 11.94 23.18
C VAL A 37 7.59 12.32 22.10
N ASN A 38 8.50 13.25 22.42
CA ASN A 38 9.61 13.56 21.52
C ASN A 38 10.65 12.45 21.62
N VAL A 39 10.84 11.69 20.55
CA VAL A 39 11.79 10.57 20.54
C VAL A 39 13.16 11.08 20.09
N PRO A 40 14.23 10.90 20.89
CA PRO A 40 15.58 11.29 20.47
C PRO A 40 16.02 10.48 19.25
N GLY A 41 16.47 11.16 18.20
CA GLY A 41 17.08 10.53 17.04
C GLY A 41 18.51 10.06 17.28
N TYR A 42 19.08 9.29 16.37
CA TYR A 42 20.44 8.76 16.42
C TYR A 42 21.49 9.86 16.58
N PHE A 43 21.41 10.95 15.80
CA PHE A 43 22.40 12.03 15.87
C PHE A 43 22.21 12.86 17.14
N GLN A 44 20.96 13.21 17.46
CA GLN A 44 20.64 13.93 18.69
C GLN A 44 21.08 13.18 19.96
N SER A 45 20.98 11.86 19.96
CA SER A 45 21.30 11.00 21.10
C SER A 45 22.78 10.65 21.23
N GLY A 46 23.64 11.12 20.32
CA GLY A 46 25.07 10.77 20.32
C GLY A 46 25.35 9.35 19.81
N GLY A 47 24.52 8.85 18.90
CA GLY A 47 24.68 7.56 18.24
C GLY A 47 23.94 6.40 18.92
N MET A 48 22.93 6.67 19.74
CA MET A 48 22.15 5.61 20.37
C MET A 48 21.13 5.00 19.40
N GLU A 49 21.12 3.67 19.29
CA GLU A 49 20.13 2.91 18.55
C GLU A 49 18.98 2.46 19.46
N GLY A 50 17.81 2.15 18.88
CA GLY A 50 16.65 1.63 19.61
C GLY A 50 15.86 2.65 20.41
N THR A 51 16.13 3.95 20.26
CA THR A 51 15.41 5.01 21.00
C THR A 51 13.90 4.97 20.76
N LEU A 52 13.47 4.72 19.53
CA LEU A 52 12.06 4.53 19.18
C LEU A 52 11.50 3.23 19.78
N ASN A 53 12.26 2.13 19.72
CA ASN A 53 11.87 0.86 20.36
C ASN A 53 11.60 1.07 21.85
N THR A 54 12.53 1.70 22.57
CA THR A 54 12.40 1.96 24.01
C THR A 54 11.19 2.83 24.32
N ALA A 55 10.98 3.93 23.58
CA ALA A 55 9.86 4.83 23.81
C ALA A 55 8.50 4.13 23.59
N VAL A 56 8.37 3.34 22.52
CA VAL A 56 7.15 2.61 22.22
C VAL A 56 6.90 1.49 23.22
N THR A 57 7.93 0.71 23.57
CA THR A 57 7.82 -0.37 24.57
C THR A 57 7.42 0.18 25.94
N ALA A 58 7.96 1.32 26.37
CA ALA A 58 7.57 1.96 27.62
C ALA A 58 6.05 2.30 27.61
N ALA A 59 5.57 2.93 26.54
CA ALA A 59 4.15 3.26 26.43
C ALA A 59 3.22 2.02 26.32
N ILE A 60 3.70 0.92 25.74
CA ILE A 60 2.98 -0.36 25.74
C ILE A 60 2.89 -0.92 27.15
N ASN A 61 4.01 -0.97 27.88
CA ASN A 61 4.06 -1.48 29.26
C ASN A 61 3.17 -0.67 30.20
N ASP A 62 3.12 0.65 30.00
CA ASP A 62 2.27 1.57 30.76
C ASP A 62 0.81 1.56 30.28
N SER A 63 0.48 0.77 29.25
CA SER A 63 -0.85 0.73 28.61
C SER A 63 -1.34 2.08 28.06
N THR A 64 -0.43 3.02 27.81
CA THR A 64 -0.73 4.39 27.34
C THR A 64 -0.55 4.58 25.85
N ILE A 65 -0.05 3.57 25.12
CA ILE A 65 0.34 3.68 23.70
C ILE A 65 -0.71 4.35 22.80
N SER A 66 -1.99 4.07 23.01
CA SER A 66 -3.10 4.61 22.19
C SER A 66 -3.44 6.08 22.48
N ASN A 67 -2.90 6.64 23.56
CA ASN A 67 -3.04 8.05 23.94
C ASN A 67 -1.75 8.83 23.68
N LYS A 68 -0.76 8.24 23.00
CA LYS A 68 0.57 8.82 22.78
C LYS A 68 0.81 9.08 21.28
N VAL A 69 1.45 10.19 20.99
CA VAL A 69 1.99 10.52 19.66
C VAL A 69 3.50 10.59 19.76
N PHE A 70 4.21 9.71 19.06
CA PHE A 70 5.67 9.71 19.00
C PHE A 70 6.11 10.69 17.91
N LYS A 71 6.60 11.86 18.32
CA LYS A 71 7.09 12.88 17.41
C LYS A 71 8.56 12.66 17.11
N LEU A 72 8.85 12.47 15.83
CA LEU A 72 10.18 12.30 15.28
C LEU A 72 10.70 13.64 14.75
N LYS A 73 11.97 13.95 15.01
CA LYS A 73 12.62 15.16 14.52
C LYS A 73 13.14 14.92 13.09
N GLN A 74 12.94 15.89 12.20
CA GLN A 74 13.46 15.86 10.84
C GLN A 74 14.98 15.61 10.79
N PHE A 75 15.46 15.08 9.67
CA PHE A 75 16.86 14.72 9.40
C PHE A 75 17.46 13.61 10.29
N GLU A 76 16.82 13.24 11.40
CA GLU A 76 17.29 12.18 12.28
C GLU A 76 17.08 10.77 11.73
N TRP A 77 17.89 9.84 12.25
CA TRP A 77 17.70 8.40 12.08
C TRP A 77 17.08 7.80 13.33
N TYR A 78 16.11 6.91 13.15
CA TYR A 78 15.47 6.12 14.19
C TYR A 78 15.80 4.66 13.92
N VAL A 79 16.99 4.28 14.40
CA VAL A 79 17.60 2.98 14.13
C VAL A 79 16.92 1.92 14.98
N LEU A 80 16.17 1.02 14.35
CA LEU A 80 15.47 -0.07 15.00
C LEU A 80 16.45 -1.16 15.43
N ASN A 81 16.36 -1.59 16.69
CA ASN A 81 17.14 -2.72 17.22
C ASN A 81 16.28 -3.97 17.50
N ALA A 82 14.98 -3.87 17.27
CA ALA A 82 14.01 -4.97 17.33
C ALA A 82 12.74 -4.58 16.55
N SER A 83 11.88 -5.56 16.26
CA SER A 83 10.53 -5.29 15.74
C SER A 83 9.70 -4.53 16.77
N ILE A 84 8.98 -3.50 16.33
CA ILE A 84 7.97 -2.84 17.16
C ILE A 84 6.65 -3.61 17.02
N THR A 85 6.25 -4.31 18.09
CA THR A 85 5.00 -5.10 18.08
C THR A 85 3.88 -4.31 18.73
N ILE A 86 2.83 -4.00 17.97
CA ILE A 86 1.66 -3.25 18.46
C ILE A 86 0.63 -4.27 18.93
N PRO A 87 0.22 -4.26 20.21
CA PRO A 87 -0.76 -5.21 20.72
C PRO A 87 -2.14 -5.02 20.11
N GLN A 88 -2.95 -6.07 20.16
CA GLN A 88 -4.34 -6.03 19.72
C GLN A 88 -5.17 -4.98 20.48
N GLY A 89 -6.04 -4.28 19.76
CA GLY A 89 -6.89 -3.22 20.30
C GLY A 89 -6.13 -1.97 20.75
N LYS A 90 -4.83 -1.87 20.42
CA LYS A 90 -4.00 -0.69 20.65
C LYS A 90 -3.71 0.00 19.32
N HIS A 91 -3.40 1.28 19.40
CA HIS A 91 -3.02 2.12 18.27
C HIS A 91 -1.64 2.75 18.52
N LEU A 92 -0.74 2.63 17.54
CA LEU A 92 0.53 3.38 17.51
C LEU A 92 0.44 4.55 16.54
N THR A 93 0.77 5.75 17.01
CA THR A 93 0.84 6.96 16.17
C THR A 93 2.25 7.55 16.18
N ILE A 94 2.91 7.58 15.02
CA ILE A 94 4.24 8.18 14.81
C ILE A 94 4.10 9.30 13.79
N VAL A 95 4.62 10.48 14.11
CA VAL A 95 4.52 11.66 13.25
C VAL A 95 5.83 12.42 13.18
N ALA A 96 6.02 13.16 12.09
CA ALA A 96 7.04 14.19 11.99
C ALA A 96 6.43 15.47 11.37
N ASP A 97 7.16 16.57 11.48
CA ASP A 97 6.80 17.81 10.79
C ASP A 97 6.90 17.62 9.26
N GLU A 98 6.10 18.37 8.49
CA GLU A 98 6.07 18.25 7.03
C GLU A 98 7.46 18.46 6.43
N PRO A 99 7.91 17.56 5.54
CA PRO A 99 9.25 17.66 4.98
C PRO A 99 9.37 18.91 4.09
N GLY A 100 10.51 19.58 4.18
CA GLY A 100 10.85 20.71 3.33
C GLY A 100 11.67 20.30 2.11
N THR A 101 12.37 21.28 1.53
CA THR A 101 13.20 21.10 0.32
C THR A 101 14.70 21.06 0.61
N THR A 102 15.11 21.12 1.88
CA THR A 102 16.51 21.02 2.31
C THR A 102 16.78 19.74 3.09
N GLN A 103 18.06 19.41 3.26
CA GLN A 103 18.51 18.23 3.99
C GLN A 103 18.05 18.25 5.46
N GLU A 104 18.10 19.40 6.12
CA GLU A 104 17.71 19.59 7.53
C GLU A 104 16.22 19.38 7.74
N SER A 105 15.43 19.66 6.70
CA SER A 105 13.98 19.47 6.67
C SER A 105 13.56 18.12 6.08
N ALA A 106 14.51 17.21 5.80
CA ALA A 106 14.21 15.90 5.26
C ALA A 106 13.39 15.06 6.27
N PRO A 107 12.50 14.18 5.79
CA PRO A 107 11.72 13.33 6.69
C PRO A 107 12.66 12.42 7.51
N PRO A 108 12.36 12.18 8.80
CA PRO A 108 13.14 11.26 9.61
C PRO A 108 13.10 9.84 9.04
N GLN A 109 14.23 9.16 9.11
CA GLN A 109 14.39 7.81 8.59
C GLN A 109 14.18 6.79 9.70
N ILE A 110 13.29 5.84 9.50
CA ILE A 110 13.15 4.65 10.32
C ILE A 110 13.77 3.51 9.51
N LEU A 111 14.85 2.94 10.05
CA LEU A 111 15.69 1.95 9.37
C LEU A 111 16.29 0.97 10.39
N TRP A 112 16.89 -0.12 9.92
CA TRP A 112 17.46 -1.13 10.80
C TRP A 112 18.87 -0.79 11.29
N SER A 113 19.20 -1.28 12.47
CA SER A 113 20.60 -1.39 12.90
C SER A 113 21.39 -2.31 11.96
N ALA A 114 22.69 -2.03 11.81
CA ALA A 114 23.64 -2.93 11.17
C ALA A 114 24.24 -3.97 12.14
N ALA A 115 23.90 -3.91 13.43
CA ALA A 115 24.40 -4.85 14.42
C ALA A 115 23.91 -6.29 14.17
N GLY A 116 24.78 -7.26 14.45
CA GLY A 116 24.44 -8.68 14.34
C GLY A 116 23.45 -9.13 15.43
N GLY A 117 22.71 -10.21 15.15
CA GLY A 117 21.80 -10.83 16.12
C GLY A 117 20.41 -10.20 16.21
N ILE A 118 20.11 -9.20 15.38
CA ILE A 118 18.78 -8.56 15.31
C ILE A 118 17.92 -9.28 14.28
N THR A 119 16.71 -9.66 14.69
CA THR A 119 15.70 -10.19 13.78
C THR A 119 15.00 -9.05 13.06
N THR A 120 15.21 -8.96 11.75
CA THR A 120 14.70 -7.88 10.89
C THR A 120 13.44 -8.26 10.10
N LEU A 121 12.69 -9.27 10.55
CA LEU A 121 11.51 -9.79 9.85
C LEU A 121 10.48 -8.69 9.58
N TYR A 122 10.16 -7.90 10.61
CA TYR A 122 9.16 -6.83 10.53
C TYR A 122 9.64 -5.58 11.25
N ASN A 123 9.61 -4.43 10.59
CA ASN A 123 9.90 -3.16 11.26
C ASN A 123 8.79 -2.84 12.28
N PHE A 124 7.55 -3.01 11.86
CA PHE A 124 6.36 -3.00 12.69
C PHE A 124 5.58 -4.29 12.49
N ASN A 125 5.20 -4.91 13.60
CA ASN A 125 4.39 -6.09 13.65
C ASN A 125 3.06 -5.75 14.33
N CYS A 126 2.08 -5.37 13.52
CA CYS A 126 0.85 -4.73 13.98
C CYS A 126 -0.26 -5.77 14.21
N PHE A 127 -0.54 -6.09 15.47
CA PHE A 127 -1.80 -6.75 15.86
C PHE A 127 -2.89 -5.73 16.22
N GLY A 128 -2.55 -4.44 16.25
CA GLY A 128 -3.46 -3.32 16.41
C GLY A 128 -3.23 -2.28 15.30
N ASP A 129 -3.83 -1.10 15.46
CA ASP A 129 -3.82 -0.04 14.46
C ASP A 129 -2.48 0.70 14.40
N ILE A 130 -2.18 1.27 13.23
CA ILE A 130 -0.98 2.11 13.04
C ILE A 130 -1.30 3.37 12.25
N THR A 131 -0.70 4.48 12.67
CA THR A 131 -0.66 5.74 11.92
C THR A 131 0.76 6.25 11.81
N LEU A 132 1.23 6.45 10.58
CA LEU A 132 2.51 7.08 10.29
C LEU A 132 2.29 8.34 9.45
N LYS A 133 2.93 9.45 9.85
CA LYS A 133 2.85 10.72 9.12
C LYS A 133 4.21 11.35 8.91
N ASN A 134 4.52 11.73 7.67
CA ASN A 134 5.72 12.48 7.27
C ASN A 134 7.05 11.78 7.63
N VAL A 135 7.08 10.46 7.64
CA VAL A 135 8.27 9.66 7.95
C VAL A 135 8.77 8.91 6.71
N TRP A 136 10.05 8.52 6.75
CA TRP A 136 10.65 7.67 5.73
C TRP A 136 10.93 6.28 6.33
N LEU A 137 10.18 5.27 5.89
CA LEU A 137 10.51 3.86 6.12
C LEU A 137 11.52 3.41 5.08
N LEU A 138 12.78 3.31 5.50
CA LEU A 138 13.88 2.81 4.68
C LEU A 138 14.15 1.35 5.02
N TYR A 139 13.96 0.47 4.03
CA TYR A 139 14.08 -0.98 4.20
C TYR A 139 15.55 -1.43 4.08
N ALA A 140 16.45 -0.75 4.80
CA ALA A 140 17.87 -1.00 4.84
C ALA A 140 18.43 -0.91 6.26
N THR A 141 19.67 -1.36 6.44
CA THR A 141 20.44 -1.12 7.66
C THR A 141 21.15 0.23 7.61
N THR A 142 21.69 0.69 8.73
CA THR A 142 22.60 1.86 8.80
C THR A 142 23.86 1.72 7.94
N ALA A 143 24.22 0.49 7.51
CA ALA A 143 25.30 0.23 6.56
C ALA A 143 24.86 0.31 5.08
N GLY A 144 23.59 0.61 4.81
CA GLY A 144 23.02 0.66 3.45
C GLY A 144 22.63 -0.70 2.88
N THR A 145 22.73 -1.77 3.66
CA THR A 145 22.34 -3.12 3.22
C THR A 145 20.83 -3.24 3.20
N GLN A 146 20.26 -3.58 2.04
CA GLN A 146 18.83 -3.84 1.89
C GLN A 146 18.36 -5.01 2.78
N THR A 147 17.17 -4.91 3.36
CA THR A 147 16.64 -5.90 4.32
C THR A 147 15.32 -6.49 3.83
N SER A 148 15.14 -7.81 3.97
CA SER A 148 13.88 -8.53 3.68
C SER A 148 12.82 -8.33 4.78
N THR A 149 12.59 -7.07 5.13
CA THR A 149 11.66 -6.63 6.17
C THR A 149 10.33 -6.17 5.57
N SER A 150 9.25 -6.25 6.34
CA SER A 150 7.93 -5.72 5.96
C SER A 150 7.29 -4.99 7.14
N LEU A 151 6.43 -4.00 6.85
CA LEU A 151 5.44 -3.52 7.81
C LEU A 151 4.28 -4.51 7.77
N ARG A 152 4.10 -5.32 8.81
CA ARG A 152 3.08 -6.38 8.82
C ARG A 152 1.84 -5.92 9.57
N ILE A 153 0.70 -5.92 8.88
CA ILE A 153 -0.62 -5.76 9.46
C ILE A 153 -1.26 -7.13 9.58
N GLN A 154 -1.57 -7.57 10.80
CA GLN A 154 -2.07 -8.91 11.04
C GLN A 154 -3.17 -8.98 12.09
N GLU A 155 -3.99 -10.00 11.99
CA GLU A 155 -4.92 -10.35 13.06
C GLU A 155 -4.27 -11.24 14.10
N SER A 156 -4.75 -11.13 15.33
CA SER A 156 -4.49 -12.14 16.34
C SER A 156 -5.36 -13.37 16.06
N LEU A 157 -4.82 -14.57 16.33
CA LEU A 157 -5.59 -15.81 16.24
C LEU A 157 -6.75 -15.83 17.26
N ASP A 158 -6.61 -15.10 18.35
CA ASP A 158 -7.53 -15.15 19.49
C ASP A 158 -8.75 -14.22 19.31
N SER A 159 -8.71 -13.27 18.38
CA SER A 159 -9.86 -12.45 18.04
C SER A 159 -9.71 -11.66 16.74
N ILE A 160 -10.73 -11.75 15.91
CA ILE A 160 -10.85 -11.06 14.62
C ILE A 160 -11.52 -9.70 14.88
N HIS A 161 -10.74 -8.62 14.89
CA HIS A 161 -11.25 -7.25 15.09
C HIS A 161 -11.15 -6.36 13.84
N GLY A 162 -10.43 -6.81 12.82
CA GLY A 162 -9.94 -5.96 11.74
C GLY A 162 -8.83 -5.02 12.19
N GLN A 163 -8.05 -4.55 11.22
CA GLN A 163 -6.88 -3.70 11.46
C GLN A 163 -6.90 -2.50 10.54
N HIS A 164 -6.62 -1.33 11.10
CA HIS A 164 -6.55 -0.08 10.37
C HIS A 164 -5.11 0.42 10.27
N ALA A 165 -4.71 0.77 9.06
CA ALA A 165 -3.42 1.40 8.80
C ALA A 165 -3.62 2.70 8.03
N THR A 166 -3.12 3.81 8.60
CA THR A 166 -3.19 5.14 7.99
C THR A 166 -1.79 5.69 7.76
N PHE A 167 -1.51 6.09 6.53
CA PHE A 167 -0.22 6.63 6.11
C PHE A 167 -0.43 7.95 5.40
N GLU A 168 0.26 9.00 5.86
CA GLU A 168 0.20 10.33 5.26
C GLU A 168 1.61 10.88 5.01
N GLY A 169 1.96 11.22 3.77
CA GLY A 169 3.29 11.76 3.47
C GLY A 169 4.44 10.78 3.75
N VAL A 170 4.17 9.48 3.75
CA VAL A 170 5.15 8.44 4.10
C VAL A 170 5.94 8.03 2.86
N LEU A 171 7.26 7.95 3.00
CA LEU A 171 8.13 7.34 1.99
C LEU A 171 8.39 5.88 2.37
N PHE A 172 8.06 4.96 1.47
CA PHE A 172 8.41 3.55 1.53
C PHE A 172 9.51 3.31 0.49
N ASP A 173 10.73 3.07 0.94
CA ASP A 173 11.88 3.04 0.04
C ASP A 173 12.69 1.76 0.18
N TYR A 174 13.16 1.25 -0.96
CA TYR A 174 14.14 0.18 -1.02
C TYR A 174 13.67 -1.15 -0.43
N SER A 175 12.36 -1.40 -0.43
CA SER A 175 11.79 -2.67 0.01
C SER A 175 12.01 -3.78 -1.02
N VAL A 176 12.39 -4.97 -0.54
CA VAL A 176 12.48 -6.21 -1.35
C VAL A 176 11.27 -7.11 -1.07
N ARG A 177 11.30 -8.33 -1.60
CA ARG A 177 10.46 -9.41 -1.09
C ARG A 177 10.66 -9.57 0.42
N GLY A 178 9.59 -9.37 1.19
CA GLY A 178 9.52 -9.68 2.61
C GLY A 178 9.80 -11.16 2.88
N THR A 179 10.11 -11.51 4.13
CA THR A 179 10.48 -12.90 4.49
C THR A 179 9.36 -13.92 4.16
N ASP A 180 8.12 -13.51 4.26
CA ASP A 180 6.90 -14.25 3.91
C ASP A 180 6.50 -14.14 2.42
N GLY A 181 7.34 -13.53 1.59
CA GLY A 181 7.03 -13.25 0.20
C GLY A 181 6.21 -11.99 -0.05
N SER A 182 5.94 -11.18 0.97
CA SER A 182 5.13 -9.97 0.85
C SER A 182 5.92 -8.74 0.36
N GLY A 183 5.27 -7.57 0.34
CA GLY A 183 5.84 -6.27 -0.01
C GLY A 183 6.32 -5.43 1.17
N ALA A 184 6.43 -4.12 0.90
CA ALA A 184 6.70 -3.10 1.91
C ALA A 184 5.66 -3.14 3.02
N VAL A 185 4.38 -3.31 2.67
CA VAL A 185 3.27 -3.59 3.58
C VAL A 185 2.75 -5.02 3.33
N SER A 186 2.82 -5.87 4.36
CA SER A 186 2.27 -7.23 4.37
C SER A 186 0.92 -7.24 5.07
N VAL A 187 -0.09 -7.85 4.45
CA VAL A 187 -1.42 -7.99 5.05
C VAL A 187 -1.69 -9.46 5.34
N THR A 188 -1.90 -9.78 6.61
CA THR A 188 -2.30 -11.12 7.08
C THR A 188 -3.51 -11.00 8.03
N SER A 189 -4.57 -10.40 7.51
CA SER A 189 -5.80 -10.08 8.24
C SER A 189 -7.02 -10.40 7.35
N LYS A 190 -8.12 -10.80 7.97
CA LYS A 190 -9.42 -10.99 7.33
C LYS A 190 -10.21 -9.70 7.17
N HIS A 191 -9.88 -8.66 7.91
CA HIS A 191 -10.57 -7.36 7.86
C HIS A 191 -9.57 -6.20 7.88
N PHE A 192 -8.81 -6.05 6.79
CA PHE A 192 -7.86 -4.95 6.67
C PHE A 192 -8.48 -3.68 6.06
N ARG A 193 -8.19 -2.52 6.66
CA ARG A 193 -8.49 -1.19 6.10
C ARG A 193 -7.24 -0.34 5.99
N GLY A 194 -6.78 -0.11 4.75
CA GLY A 194 -5.61 0.70 4.45
C GLY A 194 -5.98 2.06 3.84
N LYS A 195 -5.41 3.13 4.37
CA LYS A 195 -5.51 4.47 3.80
C LYS A 195 -4.12 5.09 3.62
N PHE A 196 -3.83 5.49 2.39
CA PHE A 196 -2.59 6.11 1.99
C PHE A 196 -2.89 7.45 1.33
N THR A 197 -2.24 8.51 1.79
CA THR A 197 -2.41 9.86 1.24
C THR A 197 -1.07 10.54 1.10
N ASN A 198 -0.75 11.09 -0.07
CA ASN A 198 0.55 11.74 -0.33
C ASN A 198 1.76 10.81 -0.09
N CYS A 199 1.57 9.49 -0.13
CA CYS A 199 2.65 8.52 0.09
C CYS A 199 3.46 8.26 -1.19
N TYR A 200 4.73 7.92 -1.01
CA TYR A 200 5.62 7.56 -2.12
C TYR A 200 6.27 6.21 -1.87
N PHE A 201 5.97 5.23 -2.72
CA PHE A 201 6.69 3.96 -2.80
C PHE A 201 7.73 4.07 -3.91
N ARG A 202 9.00 3.86 -3.57
CA ARG A 202 10.07 3.95 -4.58
C ARG A 202 11.16 2.91 -4.40
N ASN A 203 11.76 2.54 -5.54
CA ASN A 203 12.92 1.66 -5.61
C ASN A 203 12.71 0.32 -4.89
N CYS A 204 11.47 -0.16 -4.86
CA CYS A 204 11.15 -1.46 -4.29
C CYS A 204 11.50 -2.53 -5.33
N ALA A 205 12.78 -2.87 -5.42
CA ALA A 205 13.31 -3.88 -6.34
C ALA A 205 14.00 -4.99 -5.55
N ASP A 206 13.68 -6.23 -5.89
CA ASP A 206 14.28 -7.42 -5.31
C ASP A 206 15.48 -7.89 -6.15
N SER A 207 16.55 -8.37 -5.53
CA SER A 207 17.72 -8.88 -6.28
C SER A 207 17.57 -10.33 -6.74
N ARG A 208 16.65 -11.11 -6.17
CA ARG A 208 16.51 -12.57 -6.39
C ARG A 208 15.41 -12.93 -7.38
N PHE A 209 14.40 -12.06 -7.53
CA PHE A 209 13.32 -12.25 -8.46
C PHE A 209 13.14 -11.01 -9.33
N GLU A 210 12.94 -11.21 -10.62
CA GLU A 210 12.97 -10.14 -11.61
C GLU A 210 11.83 -9.12 -11.48
N ASN A 211 10.73 -9.58 -10.91
CA ASN A 211 9.46 -8.90 -10.76
C ASN A 211 9.10 -8.59 -9.31
N TYR A 212 9.91 -8.96 -8.30
CA TYR A 212 9.57 -8.72 -6.90
C TYR A 212 10.02 -7.35 -6.38
N GLY A 213 9.38 -6.97 -5.28
CA GLY A 213 9.33 -5.62 -4.72
C GLY A 213 7.92 -5.07 -4.91
N ARG A 214 7.15 -5.04 -3.81
CA ARG A 214 5.70 -4.83 -3.84
C ARG A 214 5.34 -3.68 -2.90
N ALA A 215 4.37 -2.83 -3.25
CA ALA A 215 3.91 -1.79 -2.32
C ALA A 215 3.11 -2.43 -1.18
N ILE A 216 2.02 -3.11 -1.55
CA ILE A 216 1.15 -3.84 -0.63
C ILE A 216 0.83 -5.21 -1.20
N SER A 217 0.92 -6.25 -0.37
CA SER A 217 0.52 -7.58 -0.79
C SER A 217 0.15 -8.46 0.38
N PHE A 218 -0.56 -9.54 0.06
CA PHE A 218 -0.57 -10.72 0.91
C PHE A 218 0.80 -11.43 0.80
N PRO A 219 1.16 -12.25 1.80
CA PRO A 219 2.19 -13.27 1.68
C PRO A 219 2.03 -14.18 0.44
N PHE A 220 3.13 -14.84 0.07
CA PHE A 220 3.11 -15.74 -1.07
C PHE A 220 2.20 -16.96 -0.80
N GLN A 221 1.28 -17.25 -1.74
CA GLN A 221 0.37 -18.40 -1.70
C GLN A 221 -0.53 -18.49 -0.47
N SER A 222 -0.85 -17.37 0.17
CA SER A 222 -1.81 -17.38 1.27
C SER A 222 -3.25 -17.61 0.78
N THR A 223 -4.16 -17.82 1.73
CA THR A 223 -5.59 -17.99 1.44
C THR A 223 -6.40 -17.51 2.63
N GLY A 224 -7.65 -17.10 2.39
CA GLY A 224 -8.59 -16.81 3.47
C GLY A 224 -8.37 -15.47 4.18
N TRP A 225 -7.53 -14.60 3.60
CA TRP A 225 -7.39 -13.20 3.97
C TRP A 225 -8.14 -12.31 3.00
N HIS A 226 -8.48 -11.12 3.48
CA HIS A 226 -9.41 -10.23 2.81
C HIS A 226 -9.16 -8.78 3.23
N ILE A 227 -9.23 -7.89 2.24
CA ILE A 227 -9.15 -6.44 2.44
C ILE A 227 -10.55 -5.86 2.34
N ASP A 228 -11.08 -5.35 3.46
CA ASP A 228 -12.35 -4.60 3.50
C ASP A 228 -12.23 -3.35 2.61
N SER A 229 -11.15 -2.57 2.81
CA SER A 229 -10.91 -1.34 2.04
C SER A 229 -9.42 -0.99 1.89
N LEU A 230 -9.05 -0.49 0.73
CA LEU A 230 -7.70 -0.02 0.43
C LEU A 230 -7.78 1.22 -0.46
N THR A 231 -7.26 2.34 0.03
CA THR A 231 -7.34 3.62 -0.66
C THR A 231 -5.98 4.27 -0.80
N PHE A 232 -5.68 4.75 -2.00
CA PHE A 232 -4.53 5.56 -2.33
C PHE A 232 -5.02 6.86 -2.98
N ASP A 233 -4.77 7.98 -2.31
CA ASP A 233 -5.08 9.32 -2.78
C ASP A 233 -3.77 10.12 -2.91
N ASN A 234 -3.48 10.61 -4.13
CA ASN A 234 -2.24 11.34 -4.42
C ASN A 234 -0.96 10.56 -4.07
N CYS A 235 -0.90 9.28 -4.44
CA CYS A 235 0.27 8.44 -4.17
C CYS A 235 1.12 8.22 -5.42
N THR A 236 2.43 8.05 -5.23
CA THR A 236 3.35 7.69 -6.32
C THR A 236 3.94 6.31 -6.07
N PHE A 237 4.08 5.54 -7.15
CA PHE A 237 4.68 4.22 -7.20
C PHE A 237 5.75 4.22 -8.29
N ALA A 238 7.03 4.20 -7.91
CA ALA A 238 8.13 4.33 -8.86
C ALA A 238 9.17 3.22 -8.73
N ASN A 239 9.62 2.65 -9.85
CA ASN A 239 10.70 1.66 -9.90
C ASN A 239 10.43 0.47 -8.97
N MET A 240 9.37 -0.29 -9.26
CA MET A 240 8.99 -1.42 -8.42
C MET A 240 8.43 -2.59 -9.20
N GLY A 241 8.37 -3.75 -8.55
CA GLY A 241 7.76 -4.97 -9.10
C GLY A 241 6.26 -4.80 -9.34
N TYR A 242 5.52 -4.73 -8.24
CA TYR A 242 4.05 -4.65 -8.19
C TYR A 242 3.60 -3.51 -7.29
N VAL A 243 2.43 -2.93 -7.55
CA VAL A 243 1.79 -2.03 -6.57
C VAL A 243 0.95 -2.85 -5.61
N GLN A 244 -0.08 -3.51 -6.12
CA GLN A 244 -0.90 -4.41 -5.34
C GLN A 244 -0.77 -5.83 -5.89
N ASN A 245 -0.38 -6.74 -5.02
CA ASN A 245 -0.27 -8.15 -5.39
C ASN A 245 -1.20 -9.05 -4.56
N GLN A 246 -1.91 -9.91 -5.28
CA GLN A 246 -2.76 -10.98 -4.77
C GLN A 246 -2.40 -12.23 -5.57
N GLU A 247 -1.76 -13.21 -4.92
CA GLU A 247 -1.25 -14.43 -5.60
C GLU A 247 -1.98 -15.70 -5.15
N GLY A 248 -2.68 -15.65 -4.03
CA GLY A 248 -3.36 -16.78 -3.44
C GLY A 248 -4.89 -16.64 -3.45
N GLY A 249 -5.56 -17.33 -2.54
CA GLY A 249 -7.02 -17.29 -2.43
C GLY A 249 -7.51 -16.08 -1.63
N GLU A 250 -7.10 -14.86 -2.01
CA GLU A 250 -7.48 -13.61 -1.34
C GLU A 250 -8.18 -12.63 -2.27
N TYR A 251 -9.06 -11.79 -1.72
CA TYR A 251 -9.76 -10.76 -2.49
C TYR A 251 -9.82 -9.44 -1.71
N ALA A 252 -10.20 -8.37 -2.41
CA ALA A 252 -10.48 -7.09 -1.78
C ALA A 252 -11.89 -6.62 -2.12
N ASP A 253 -12.60 -6.11 -1.12
CA ASP A 253 -13.96 -5.60 -1.26
C ASP A 253 -13.96 -4.21 -1.88
N PHE A 254 -13.18 -3.28 -1.35
CA PHE A 254 -13.08 -1.92 -1.90
C PHE A 254 -11.64 -1.49 -2.14
N VAL A 255 -11.30 -1.17 -3.38
CA VAL A 255 -9.98 -0.66 -3.76
C VAL A 255 -10.13 0.64 -4.54
N ARG A 256 -9.39 1.68 -4.15
CA ARG A 256 -9.41 2.98 -4.83
C ARG A 256 -8.01 3.53 -5.06
N TYR A 257 -7.75 3.93 -6.29
CA TYR A 257 -6.59 4.71 -6.69
C TYR A 257 -7.09 6.02 -7.32
N ASN A 258 -6.76 7.14 -6.71
CA ASN A 258 -7.16 8.46 -7.18
C ASN A 258 -5.97 9.42 -7.15
N HIS A 259 -5.76 10.16 -8.25
CA HIS A 259 -4.58 11.02 -8.41
C HIS A 259 -3.25 10.28 -8.20
N CYS A 260 -3.18 9.00 -8.59
CA CYS A 260 -1.98 8.21 -8.39
C CYS A 260 -1.07 8.25 -9.62
N THR A 261 0.24 8.17 -9.39
CA THR A 261 1.25 8.14 -10.44
C THR A 261 2.02 6.81 -10.38
N PHE A 262 1.97 6.04 -11.45
CA PHE A 262 2.61 4.73 -11.60
C PHE A 262 3.72 4.86 -12.65
N VAL A 263 4.97 4.69 -12.23
CA VAL A 263 6.14 4.90 -13.09
C VAL A 263 7.07 3.69 -12.99
N ASN A 264 7.40 3.09 -14.13
CA ASN A 264 8.33 1.96 -14.22
C ASN A 264 7.97 0.81 -13.28
N THR A 265 6.74 0.29 -13.41
CA THR A 265 6.38 -0.97 -12.73
C THR A 265 6.84 -2.14 -13.59
N MET A 266 7.59 -3.08 -13.03
CA MET A 266 8.21 -4.15 -13.80
C MET A 266 7.18 -5.12 -14.37
N MET A 267 6.20 -5.54 -13.58
CA MET A 267 5.20 -6.49 -14.04
C MET A 267 3.80 -5.91 -13.87
N PHE A 268 2.85 -6.68 -13.33
CA PHE A 268 1.49 -6.20 -13.09
C PHE A 268 1.52 -5.03 -12.11
N THR A 269 1.02 -3.87 -12.53
CA THR A 269 0.79 -2.77 -11.59
C THR A 269 -0.21 -3.22 -10.54
N LEU A 270 -1.34 -3.79 -10.98
CA LEU A 270 -2.32 -4.46 -10.13
C LEU A 270 -2.53 -5.90 -10.61
N GLN A 271 -2.18 -6.88 -9.78
CA GLN A 271 -2.23 -8.29 -10.14
C GLN A 271 -3.61 -8.93 -9.89
N SER A 272 -3.94 -9.96 -10.69
CA SER A 272 -4.99 -10.97 -10.49
C SER A 272 -6.46 -10.57 -10.66
N GLY A 273 -6.84 -9.30 -10.49
CA GLY A 273 -8.21 -8.92 -10.82
C GLY A 273 -9.26 -9.29 -9.78
N TRP A 274 -8.88 -9.67 -8.55
CA TRP A 274 -9.80 -10.21 -7.53
C TRP A 274 -10.41 -9.11 -6.66
N TRP A 275 -11.14 -8.20 -7.32
CA TRP A 275 -11.78 -7.03 -6.69
C TRP A 275 -13.29 -7.07 -6.83
N HIS A 276 -14.00 -6.90 -5.72
CA HIS A 276 -15.45 -6.68 -5.74
C HIS A 276 -15.76 -5.25 -6.23
N TRP A 277 -15.12 -4.25 -5.61
CA TRP A 277 -15.17 -2.84 -5.99
C TRP A 277 -13.77 -2.33 -6.27
N LEU A 278 -13.56 -1.79 -7.47
CA LEU A 278 -12.33 -1.11 -7.86
C LEU A 278 -12.66 0.23 -8.52
N SER A 279 -11.98 1.29 -8.11
CA SER A 279 -12.03 2.58 -8.79
C SER A 279 -10.62 3.10 -9.03
N ILE A 280 -10.28 3.31 -10.30
CA ILE A 280 -9.06 4.01 -10.72
C ILE A 280 -9.46 5.27 -11.45
N SER A 281 -9.04 6.42 -10.91
CA SER A 281 -9.42 7.73 -11.43
C SER A 281 -8.26 8.71 -11.39
N ASN A 282 -8.23 9.64 -12.35
CA ASN A 282 -7.29 10.76 -12.37
C ASN A 282 -5.83 10.32 -12.25
N SER A 283 -5.49 9.14 -12.79
CA SER A 283 -4.19 8.50 -12.53
C SER A 283 -3.35 8.40 -13.79
N VAL A 284 -2.03 8.43 -13.60
CA VAL A 284 -1.03 8.43 -14.68
C VAL A 284 -0.23 7.15 -14.61
N PHE A 285 -0.13 6.43 -15.73
CA PHE A 285 0.65 5.21 -15.87
C PHE A 285 1.72 5.41 -16.93
N VAL A 286 2.99 5.35 -16.56
CA VAL A 286 4.12 5.51 -17.49
C VAL A 286 5.09 4.35 -17.35
N ASN A 287 5.36 3.67 -18.46
CA ASN A 287 6.16 2.43 -18.50
C ASN A 287 5.64 1.40 -17.48
N ALA A 288 4.32 1.25 -17.40
CA ALA A 288 3.71 0.28 -16.53
C ALA A 288 3.69 -1.10 -17.22
N HIS A 289 4.27 -2.11 -16.55
CA HIS A 289 4.54 -3.45 -17.06
C HIS A 289 5.75 -3.50 -18.02
N MET A 290 6.91 -3.06 -17.52
CA MET A 290 8.16 -2.99 -18.28
C MET A 290 8.73 -4.33 -18.72
N MET A 291 8.38 -5.44 -18.08
CA MET A 291 8.73 -6.79 -18.55
C MET A 291 8.15 -7.07 -19.94
N GLY A 292 7.05 -6.40 -20.29
CA GLY A 292 6.39 -6.58 -21.57
C GLY A 292 5.68 -7.92 -21.69
N ASP A 293 5.27 -8.23 -22.92
CA ASP A 293 4.75 -9.52 -23.32
C ASP A 293 5.82 -10.28 -24.11
N PHE A 294 6.05 -11.55 -23.79
CA PHE A 294 6.95 -12.41 -24.54
C PHE A 294 6.13 -13.35 -25.45
N PRO A 295 6.13 -13.17 -26.78
CA PRO A 295 5.33 -14.00 -27.69
C PRO A 295 5.56 -15.50 -27.54
N ALA A 296 6.79 -15.93 -27.29
CA ALA A 296 7.15 -17.33 -27.06
C ALA A 296 6.57 -17.93 -25.76
N GLN A 297 6.14 -17.10 -24.81
CA GLN A 297 5.52 -17.53 -23.56
C GLN A 297 3.98 -17.60 -23.65
N ARG A 298 3.38 -17.17 -24.76
CA ARG A 298 1.93 -17.23 -24.96
C ARG A 298 1.50 -18.68 -25.27
N LEU A 299 0.40 -19.14 -24.69
CA LEU A 299 -0.21 -20.39 -25.15
C LEU A 299 -0.85 -20.17 -26.54
N PRO A 300 -1.01 -21.23 -27.36
CA PRO A 300 -1.63 -21.11 -28.67
C PRO A 300 -3.01 -20.45 -28.62
N GLY A 301 -3.18 -19.36 -29.37
CA GLY A 301 -4.44 -18.59 -29.42
C GLY A 301 -4.60 -17.55 -28.29
N GLU A 302 -3.61 -17.40 -27.41
CA GLU A 302 -3.65 -16.36 -26.40
C GLU A 302 -3.23 -14.99 -26.92
N GLN A 303 -4.00 -13.98 -26.53
CA GLN A 303 -3.62 -12.57 -26.58
C GLN A 303 -2.49 -12.31 -25.56
N PRO A 304 -1.79 -11.15 -25.63
CA PRO A 304 -0.80 -10.80 -24.61
C PRO A 304 -1.28 -11.13 -23.20
N TYR A 305 -0.45 -11.84 -22.44
CA TYR A 305 -0.86 -12.26 -21.10
C TYR A 305 -0.91 -11.04 -20.18
N GLY A 306 -2.12 -10.75 -19.67
CA GLY A 306 -2.38 -9.63 -18.78
C GLY A 306 -2.36 -8.26 -19.49
N GLY A 307 -1.98 -7.24 -18.74
CA GLY A 307 -1.90 -5.83 -19.13
C GLY A 307 -1.38 -5.06 -17.92
N THR A 308 -1.27 -3.74 -18.00
CA THR A 308 -1.07 -2.93 -16.77
C THR A 308 -2.16 -3.24 -15.74
N ILE A 309 -3.36 -3.48 -16.24
CA ILE A 309 -4.55 -3.92 -15.52
C ILE A 309 -5.09 -5.19 -16.16
N SER A 310 -5.37 -6.21 -15.34
CA SER A 310 -6.03 -7.44 -15.78
C SER A 310 -7.32 -7.66 -15.00
N ILE A 311 -8.39 -8.07 -15.70
CA ILE A 311 -9.66 -8.48 -15.13
C ILE A 311 -9.99 -9.85 -15.72
N ASP A 312 -10.34 -10.79 -14.86
CA ASP A 312 -10.85 -12.11 -15.25
C ASP A 312 -12.18 -12.40 -14.56
N SER A 313 -12.87 -13.44 -15.04
CA SER A 313 -14.16 -13.87 -14.50
C SER A 313 -14.00 -14.47 -13.11
N VAL A 314 -14.95 -14.20 -12.22
CA VAL A 314 -15.05 -14.86 -10.91
C VAL A 314 -15.00 -16.39 -11.03
N ALA A 315 -15.58 -16.97 -12.09
CA ALA A 315 -15.55 -18.41 -12.31
C ALA A 315 -14.13 -18.98 -12.53
N ARG A 316 -13.15 -18.12 -12.84
CA ARG A 316 -11.74 -18.48 -13.06
C ARG A 316 -10.84 -18.16 -11.88
N PHE A 317 -11.36 -17.61 -10.77
CA PHE A 317 -10.54 -17.29 -9.61
C PHE A 317 -9.93 -18.54 -8.97
N GLY A 318 -10.60 -19.68 -9.05
CA GLY A 318 -10.14 -20.93 -8.44
C GLY A 318 -10.36 -21.00 -6.92
N PHE A 319 -11.06 -20.03 -6.34
CA PHE A 319 -11.48 -19.99 -4.93
C PHE A 319 -12.83 -19.26 -4.80
N PRO A 320 -13.59 -19.52 -3.71
CA PRO A 320 -14.90 -18.89 -3.53
C PRO A 320 -14.77 -17.43 -3.08
N VAL A 321 -15.67 -16.59 -3.58
CA VAL A 321 -15.86 -15.20 -3.18
C VAL A 321 -17.36 -14.90 -2.97
N PRO A 322 -17.74 -13.91 -2.15
CA PRO A 322 -19.15 -13.63 -1.83
C PRO A 322 -19.87 -12.81 -2.92
N PHE A 323 -19.33 -12.74 -4.14
CA PHE A 323 -19.87 -11.96 -5.25
C PHE A 323 -19.70 -12.71 -6.58
N THR A 324 -20.48 -12.31 -7.59
CA THR A 324 -20.37 -12.80 -8.97
C THR A 324 -19.91 -11.66 -9.89
N ASP A 325 -19.56 -11.95 -11.15
CA ASP A 325 -19.16 -10.89 -12.08
C ASP A 325 -20.23 -9.80 -12.27
N VAL A 326 -21.52 -10.14 -12.17
CA VAL A 326 -22.62 -9.16 -12.29
C VAL A 326 -22.74 -8.22 -11.07
N ASN A 327 -22.14 -8.59 -9.93
CA ASN A 327 -22.15 -7.77 -8.71
C ASN A 327 -20.95 -6.82 -8.61
N ARG A 328 -19.93 -7.00 -9.46
CA ARG A 328 -18.66 -6.28 -9.36
C ARG A 328 -18.78 -4.85 -9.90
N HIS A 329 -18.28 -3.91 -9.12
CA HIS A 329 -18.27 -2.47 -9.44
C HIS A 329 -16.85 -2.04 -9.80
N ILE A 330 -16.56 -1.91 -11.09
CA ILE A 330 -15.21 -1.60 -11.55
C ILE A 330 -15.26 -0.34 -12.42
N LEU A 331 -14.52 0.69 -12.02
CA LEU A 331 -14.44 1.95 -12.75
C LEU A 331 -12.99 2.28 -13.10
N PHE A 332 -12.76 2.59 -14.36
CA PHE A 332 -11.52 3.20 -14.85
C PHE A 332 -11.84 4.48 -15.57
N THR A 333 -11.33 5.61 -15.09
CA THR A 333 -11.70 6.89 -15.70
C THR A 333 -10.64 7.97 -15.61
N HIS A 334 -10.63 8.90 -16.57
CA HIS A 334 -9.78 10.09 -16.55
C HIS A 334 -8.30 9.74 -16.27
N SER A 335 -7.81 8.70 -16.93
CA SER A 335 -6.45 8.18 -16.67
C SER A 335 -5.64 8.18 -17.95
N SER A 336 -4.35 8.47 -17.84
CA SER A 336 -3.42 8.41 -18.96
C SER A 336 -2.52 7.19 -18.85
N TYR A 337 -2.22 6.59 -20.00
CA TYR A 337 -1.32 5.46 -20.11
C TYR A 337 -0.30 5.72 -21.19
N GLU A 338 0.97 5.53 -20.89
CA GLU A 338 2.03 5.65 -21.87
C GLU A 338 3.15 4.62 -21.67
N ILE A 339 3.59 4.04 -22.77
CA ILE A 339 4.88 3.33 -22.85
C ILE A 339 5.79 4.20 -23.68
N GLN A 340 6.79 4.79 -23.04
CA GLN A 340 7.64 5.78 -23.66
C GLN A 340 8.45 5.17 -24.81
N ASP A 341 8.72 5.98 -25.84
CA ASP A 341 9.46 5.56 -27.04
C ASP A 341 10.78 4.87 -26.74
N TRP A 342 11.53 5.36 -25.75
CA TRP A 342 12.81 4.75 -25.39
C TRP A 342 12.67 3.31 -24.91
N LEU A 343 11.56 2.97 -24.26
CA LEU A 343 11.30 1.61 -23.77
C LEU A 343 10.85 0.71 -24.93
N ARG A 344 10.02 1.23 -25.84
CA ARG A 344 9.63 0.51 -27.07
C ARG A 344 10.84 0.19 -27.93
N ASP A 345 11.70 1.18 -28.14
CA ASP A 345 12.97 1.02 -28.85
C ASP A 345 13.88 0.00 -28.15
N TYR A 346 14.01 0.10 -26.82
CA TYR A 346 14.83 -0.84 -26.06
C TYR A 346 14.28 -2.28 -26.10
N MET A 347 12.97 -2.47 -26.10
CA MET A 347 12.30 -3.77 -26.26
C MET A 347 12.52 -4.36 -27.66
N ALA A 348 12.42 -3.53 -28.70
CA ALA A 348 12.56 -3.98 -30.09
C ALA A 348 14.02 -4.21 -30.51
N HIS A 349 14.92 -3.30 -30.10
CA HIS A 349 16.27 -3.16 -30.65
C HIS A 349 17.38 -3.14 -29.60
N GLY A 350 17.05 -3.16 -28.31
CA GLY A 350 18.05 -3.18 -27.25
C GLY A 350 18.94 -4.42 -27.28
N ASP A 351 20.08 -4.31 -26.59
CA ASP A 351 21.04 -5.39 -26.32
C ASP A 351 20.45 -6.40 -25.33
N LEU A 352 19.42 -7.10 -25.78
CA LEU A 352 18.80 -8.19 -25.05
C LEU A 352 19.53 -9.48 -25.37
N CYS A 353 19.76 -10.29 -24.35
CA CYS A 353 20.28 -11.66 -24.43
C CYS A 353 19.37 -12.65 -25.16
N PHE A 354 18.24 -12.19 -25.71
CA PHE A 354 17.33 -12.96 -26.52
C PHE A 354 17.65 -12.74 -28.01
N PRO A 355 18.40 -13.66 -28.66
CA PRO A 355 18.74 -13.53 -30.07
C PRO A 355 17.51 -13.74 -30.97
N ASP A 356 16.51 -14.48 -30.51
CA ASP A 356 15.27 -14.78 -31.24
C ASP A 356 14.19 -13.72 -30.95
N SER A 357 13.61 -13.20 -32.03
CA SER A 357 12.45 -12.31 -32.03
C SER A 357 11.27 -12.82 -31.20
N ALA A 358 11.04 -14.13 -31.11
CA ALA A 358 9.95 -14.70 -30.33
C ALA A 358 10.13 -14.48 -28.80
N TYR A 359 11.35 -14.27 -28.35
CA TYR A 359 11.71 -14.00 -26.95
C TYR A 359 12.02 -12.53 -26.69
N ARG A 360 11.75 -11.64 -27.65
CA ARG A 360 11.82 -10.20 -27.41
C ARG A 360 10.53 -9.71 -26.74
N PRO A 361 10.63 -8.93 -25.65
CA PRO A 361 9.47 -8.38 -24.99
C PRO A 361 8.79 -7.35 -25.88
N HIS A 362 7.46 -7.32 -25.87
CA HIS A 362 6.64 -6.35 -26.57
C HIS A 362 5.94 -5.45 -25.55
N PRO A 363 5.68 -4.17 -25.88
CA PRO A 363 4.87 -3.31 -25.03
C PRO A 363 3.51 -3.93 -24.73
N GLN A 364 3.13 -3.92 -23.46
CA GLN A 364 1.79 -4.32 -23.02
C GLN A 364 0.80 -3.18 -23.29
N PRO A 365 -0.51 -3.47 -23.45
CA PRO A 365 -1.54 -2.45 -23.39
C PRO A 365 -1.91 -2.12 -21.94
N MET A 366 -2.59 -0.99 -21.72
CA MET A 366 -3.18 -0.68 -20.41
C MET A 366 -4.15 -1.79 -19.98
N MET A 367 -5.04 -2.19 -20.89
CA MET A 367 -6.01 -3.27 -20.75
C MET A 367 -5.95 -4.16 -21.98
N ASN A 368 -5.87 -5.48 -21.79
CA ASN A 368 -5.95 -6.41 -22.91
C ASN A 368 -7.40 -6.66 -23.36
N ALA A 369 -7.54 -7.38 -24.48
CA ALA A 369 -8.85 -7.74 -25.05
C ALA A 369 -9.76 -8.49 -24.04
N ARG A 370 -9.19 -9.32 -23.15
CA ARG A 370 -9.95 -10.01 -22.11
C ARG A 370 -10.56 -9.01 -21.13
N ALA A 371 -9.77 -8.11 -20.57
CA ALA A 371 -10.25 -7.06 -19.67
C ALA A 371 -11.28 -6.15 -20.36
N LEU A 372 -11.03 -5.75 -21.61
CA LEU A 372 -11.96 -4.94 -22.40
C LEU A 372 -13.33 -5.60 -22.59
N SER A 373 -13.38 -6.93 -22.73
CA SER A 373 -14.66 -7.64 -22.86
C SER A 373 -15.58 -7.46 -21.65
N PHE A 374 -15.04 -7.26 -20.45
CA PHE A 374 -15.85 -6.97 -19.25
C PHE A 374 -16.48 -5.58 -19.28
N PHE A 375 -15.87 -4.61 -19.98
CA PHE A 375 -16.41 -3.26 -20.09
C PHE A 375 -17.39 -3.11 -21.25
N ASP A 376 -17.15 -3.83 -22.35
CA ASP A 376 -17.80 -3.57 -23.64
C ASP A 376 -18.83 -4.65 -24.03
N ALA A 377 -18.91 -5.79 -23.34
CA ALA A 377 -19.86 -6.86 -23.68
C ALA A 377 -21.33 -6.44 -23.52
N VAL A 378 -22.12 -6.66 -24.57
CA VAL A 378 -23.55 -6.33 -24.67
C VAL A 378 -24.34 -7.52 -25.22
N VAL A 379 -25.48 -7.83 -24.61
CA VAL A 379 -26.46 -8.83 -25.09
C VAL A 379 -27.83 -8.17 -25.12
N ASN A 380 -28.55 -8.26 -26.25
CA ASN A 380 -29.86 -7.62 -26.45
C ASN A 380 -29.87 -6.11 -26.14
N GLY A 381 -28.76 -5.40 -26.44
CA GLY A 381 -28.62 -3.96 -26.17
C GLY A 381 -28.35 -3.60 -24.70
N GLN A 382 -28.22 -4.59 -23.80
CA GLN A 382 -27.88 -4.38 -22.39
C GLN A 382 -26.46 -4.86 -22.08
N LYS A 383 -25.74 -4.12 -21.23
CA LYS A 383 -24.40 -4.55 -20.77
C LYS A 383 -24.51 -5.85 -19.99
N VAL A 384 -23.62 -6.79 -20.30
CA VAL A 384 -23.48 -8.05 -19.54
C VAL A 384 -23.02 -7.76 -18.11
N PHE A 385 -22.13 -6.78 -17.94
CA PHE A 385 -21.61 -6.33 -16.65
C PHE A 385 -21.99 -4.86 -16.41
N PRO A 386 -23.17 -4.58 -15.82
CA PRO A 386 -23.73 -3.23 -15.78
C PRO A 386 -22.91 -2.24 -14.94
N PHE A 387 -22.16 -2.72 -13.96
CA PHE A 387 -21.39 -1.89 -13.02
C PHE A 387 -19.90 -1.80 -13.33
N MET A 388 -19.44 -2.38 -14.44
CA MET A 388 -18.06 -2.27 -14.91
C MET A 388 -17.97 -1.24 -16.03
N ASN A 389 -17.34 -0.10 -15.80
CA ASN A 389 -17.30 1.01 -16.76
C ASN A 389 -15.89 1.58 -16.98
N ARG A 390 -15.65 2.06 -18.20
CA ARG A 390 -14.45 2.80 -18.58
C ARG A 390 -14.84 4.11 -19.28
N ALA A 391 -14.16 5.21 -18.98
CA ALA A 391 -14.44 6.49 -19.60
C ALA A 391 -13.19 7.39 -19.63
N GLN A 392 -13.00 8.17 -20.70
CA GLN A 392 -11.89 9.13 -20.79
C GLN A 392 -10.52 8.50 -20.45
N LEU A 393 -10.23 7.38 -21.11
CA LEU A 393 -8.91 6.74 -21.06
C LEU A 393 -8.06 7.32 -22.18
N HIS A 394 -6.91 7.87 -21.82
CA HIS A 394 -5.95 8.47 -22.73
C HIS A 394 -4.80 7.50 -22.96
N ASP A 395 -5.04 6.53 -23.84
CA ASP A 395 -4.04 5.52 -24.21
C ASP A 395 -2.98 6.13 -25.15
N TYR A 396 -1.72 5.85 -24.85
CA TYR A 396 -0.55 6.32 -25.60
C TYR A 396 -0.40 7.85 -25.61
N VAL A 397 -0.78 8.49 -24.50
CA VAL A 397 -0.66 9.94 -24.32
C VAL A 397 0.39 10.20 -23.25
N ASP A 398 1.48 10.85 -23.65
CA ASP A 398 2.48 11.35 -22.71
C ASP A 398 1.82 12.34 -21.74
N PRO A 399 1.88 12.11 -20.41
CA PRO A 399 1.35 13.02 -19.42
C PRO A 399 2.11 14.36 -19.35
N GLY A 400 3.22 14.52 -20.08
CA GLY A 400 3.96 15.78 -20.19
C GLY A 400 4.75 16.11 -18.92
N PHE A 401 5.46 15.13 -18.36
CA PHE A 401 6.29 15.38 -17.17
C PHE A 401 7.31 16.49 -17.42
N VAL A 402 7.35 17.49 -16.53
CA VAL A 402 8.30 18.62 -16.59
C VAL A 402 9.75 18.14 -16.50
N PHE A 403 9.98 17.12 -15.67
CA PHE A 403 11.27 16.45 -15.55
C PHE A 403 11.09 14.97 -15.87
N ALA A 404 12.05 14.38 -16.60
CA ALA A 404 12.02 12.95 -16.84
C ALA A 404 11.96 12.21 -15.49
N PRO A 405 10.94 11.37 -15.26
CA PRO A 405 10.72 10.77 -13.94
C PRO A 405 11.74 9.66 -13.62
N THR A 406 12.65 9.37 -14.55
CA THR A 406 13.54 8.21 -14.51
C THR A 406 14.91 8.55 -15.06
N ASN A 407 15.96 8.10 -14.36
CA ASN A 407 17.30 7.97 -14.93
C ASN A 407 17.29 6.86 -16.00
N ARG A 408 17.21 7.25 -17.28
CA ARG A 408 17.12 6.34 -18.43
C ARG A 408 18.29 5.34 -18.48
N THR A 409 19.50 5.77 -18.14
CA THR A 409 20.68 4.89 -18.11
C THR A 409 20.55 3.85 -17.01
N GLY A 410 20.16 4.28 -15.81
CA GLY A 410 19.95 3.39 -14.67
C GLY A 410 18.87 2.33 -14.93
N ILE A 411 17.72 2.75 -15.46
CA ILE A 411 16.61 1.81 -15.72
C ILE A 411 16.93 0.85 -16.87
N LYS A 412 17.60 1.29 -17.95
CA LYS A 412 18.04 0.38 -19.03
C LYS A 412 19.00 -0.68 -18.49
N ARG A 413 19.96 -0.27 -17.65
CA ARG A 413 20.88 -1.21 -16.98
C ARG A 413 20.14 -2.18 -16.07
N PHE A 414 19.15 -1.70 -15.33
CA PHE A 414 18.29 -2.55 -14.51
C PHE A 414 17.54 -3.58 -15.35
N LEU A 415 16.87 -3.15 -16.43
CA LEU A 415 16.16 -4.04 -17.36
C LEU A 415 17.10 -5.08 -18.00
N TYR A 416 18.31 -4.68 -18.40
CA TYR A 416 19.31 -5.60 -18.93
C TYR A 416 19.59 -6.75 -17.94
N TYR A 417 19.91 -6.43 -16.69
CA TYR A 417 20.17 -7.47 -15.68
C TYR A 417 18.93 -8.30 -15.36
N LYS A 418 17.74 -7.71 -15.42
CA LYS A 418 16.50 -8.45 -15.18
C LYS A 418 16.20 -9.45 -16.28
N TRP A 419 16.28 -9.03 -17.54
CA TRP A 419 16.06 -9.91 -18.68
C TRP A 419 17.18 -10.92 -18.91
N CYS A 420 18.43 -10.58 -18.55
CA CYS A 420 19.60 -11.38 -18.91
C CYS A 420 20.36 -12.02 -17.76
N GLY A 421 20.11 -11.59 -16.53
CA GLY A 421 20.74 -12.13 -15.33
C GLY A 421 20.05 -13.38 -14.77
N GLY A 422 18.95 -13.85 -15.37
CA GLY A 422 18.16 -14.96 -14.83
C GLY A 422 17.59 -14.65 -13.43
N GLY A 423 17.21 -13.40 -13.20
CA GLY A 423 16.69 -12.92 -11.91
C GLY A 423 17.73 -12.77 -10.79
N ARG A 424 19.04 -12.81 -11.05
CA ARG A 424 20.10 -12.68 -10.01
C ARG A 424 20.66 -11.27 -9.84
#